data_AF-A0A7Y1VJE3-F1
#
_entry.id   AF-A0A7Y1VJE3-F1
#
_cell.length_a   1.000
_cell.length_b   1.000
_cell.length_c   1.000
_cell.angle_alpha   90.00
_cell.angle_beta   90.00
_cell.angle_gamma   90.00
#
_symmetry.space_group_name_H-M   'P 1'
#
loop_
_entity.id
_entity.type
_entity.pdbx_description
1 polymer ?
#
loop_
_entity_poly.entity_id
_entity_poly.type
_entity_poly.pdbx_seq_one_letter_code
_entity_poly.pdbx_strand_id
1 'polypeptide(L)'
;MSDGTARFLVFTSAAAILVLEIMAGRLMAPFTGVTLESFTAIIGTVLAGISLGSWAGGRMADTYDPARLIGPAFLLGGILAMLSGPLIQWLGPPLRGGTSLNAVVLAGLAFFVPAMVLSGITPMVIKLRLADLDDTGKVVGRMSAFGTAGAIAGTFITGFLLVAAFPSRFVLLGLGGVLILLGLWSAISSGGSKVLLPGVLVAVASGALTATVSGICQIESAYSCIEVVEASQTGRLLLMDSVRHSFVDIADPTHLEFR
;
A
#
# COMPACT_ATOMS: atom_id res chain seq x y z
N MET A 1 1.35 15.09 23.73
CA MET A 1 2.13 14.71 22.52
C MET A 1 3.09 15.83 22.16
N SER A 2 4.36 15.53 21.87
CA SER A 2 5.35 16.55 21.47
C SER A 2 5.12 17.03 20.03
N ASP A 3 5.65 18.22 19.71
CA ASP A 3 5.50 18.84 18.40
C ASP A 3 6.22 18.07 17.27
N GLY A 4 7.39 17.49 17.60
CA GLY A 4 8.16 16.63 16.70
C GLY A 4 7.45 15.30 16.44
N THR A 5 6.85 14.70 17.48
CA THR A 5 6.07 13.47 17.34
C THR A 5 4.90 13.65 16.38
N ALA A 6 4.12 14.71 16.51
CA ALA A 6 2.98 14.98 15.63
C ALA A 6 3.40 15.06 14.16
N ARG A 7 4.46 15.83 13.86
CA ARG A 7 5.00 15.96 12.50
C ARG A 7 5.46 14.62 11.94
N PHE A 8 6.17 13.84 12.76
CA PHE A 8 6.70 12.53 12.35
C PHE A 8 5.61 11.51 12.04
N LEU A 9 4.55 11.47 12.83
CA LEU A 9 3.40 10.59 12.58
C LEU A 9 2.70 10.96 11.27
N VAL A 10 2.41 12.24 11.04
CA VAL A 10 1.78 12.72 9.80
C VAL A 10 2.67 12.48 8.57
N PHE A 11 3.97 12.73 8.70
CA PHE A 11 4.94 12.44 7.65
C PHE A 11 4.93 10.95 7.28
N THR A 12 4.96 10.08 8.28
CA THR A 12 5.05 8.63 8.05
C THR A 12 3.75 8.05 7.51
N SER A 13 2.59 8.51 7.99
CA SER A 13 1.29 8.06 7.46
C SER A 13 1.12 8.46 6.00
N ALA A 14 1.48 9.71 5.65
CA ALA A 14 1.44 10.18 4.26
C ALA A 14 2.44 9.42 3.37
N ALA A 15 3.68 9.25 3.82
CA ALA A 15 4.68 8.47 3.10
C ALA A 15 4.18 7.04 2.83
N ALA A 16 3.58 6.40 3.83
CA ALA A 16 3.08 5.03 3.73
C ALA A 16 1.94 4.87 2.72
N ILE A 17 1.01 5.82 2.65
CA ILE A 17 -0.06 5.81 1.64
C ILE A 17 0.56 5.82 0.24
N LEU A 18 1.54 6.68 0.00
CA LEU A 18 2.19 6.80 -1.31
C LEU A 18 3.10 5.61 -1.63
N VAL A 19 3.74 5.00 -0.63
CA VAL A 19 4.46 3.73 -0.83
C VAL A 19 3.49 2.64 -1.30
N LEU A 20 2.33 2.51 -0.64
CA LEU A 20 1.30 1.55 -1.04
C LEU A 20 0.76 1.82 -2.44
N GLU A 21 0.56 3.09 -2.81
CA GLU A 21 0.10 3.48 -4.14
C GLU A 21 1.09 3.06 -5.24
N ILE A 22 2.38 3.29 -5.04
CA ILE A 22 3.41 2.84 -5.99
C ILE A 22 3.51 1.31 -6.02
N MET A 23 3.40 0.65 -4.86
CA MET A 23 3.40 -0.82 -4.78
C MET A 23 2.17 -1.44 -5.46
N ALA A 24 1.02 -0.76 -5.42
CA ALA A 24 -0.20 -1.24 -6.07
C ALA A 24 0.01 -1.47 -7.58
N GLY A 25 0.73 -0.57 -8.26
CA GLY A 25 1.06 -0.75 -9.68
C GLY A 25 1.82 -2.04 -9.94
N ARG A 26 2.86 -2.33 -9.13
CA ARG A 26 3.68 -3.54 -9.29
C ARG A 26 2.92 -4.82 -8.93
N LEU A 27 2.09 -4.77 -7.89
CA LEU A 27 1.31 -5.92 -7.43
C LEU A 27 0.17 -6.26 -8.40
N MET A 28 -0.42 -5.25 -9.03
CA MET A 28 -1.53 -5.41 -9.99
C MET A 28 -1.06 -5.71 -11.41
N ALA A 29 0.17 -5.32 -11.79
CA ALA A 29 0.72 -5.51 -13.13
C ALA A 29 0.52 -6.93 -13.71
N PRO A 30 0.71 -8.05 -12.96
CA PRO A 30 0.49 -9.40 -13.48
C PRO A 30 -0.98 -9.75 -13.79
N PHE A 31 -1.94 -8.94 -13.33
CA PHE A 31 -3.37 -9.22 -13.45
C PHE A 31 -4.09 -8.24 -14.39
N THR A 32 -3.75 -6.96 -14.31
CA THR A 32 -4.41 -5.88 -15.06
C THR A 32 -3.51 -5.25 -16.12
N GLY A 33 -2.24 -5.68 -16.20
CA GLY A 33 -1.22 -5.06 -17.03
C GLY A 33 -0.79 -3.69 -16.53
N VAL A 34 0.13 -3.06 -17.29
CA VAL A 34 0.68 -1.73 -17.02
C VAL A 34 0.11 -0.75 -18.05
N THR A 35 -1.07 -0.21 -17.78
CA THR A 35 -1.82 0.70 -18.68
C THR A 35 -2.21 2.00 -18.01
N LEU A 36 -2.50 3.05 -18.78
CA LEU A 36 -3.00 4.32 -18.23
C LEU A 36 -4.28 4.13 -17.41
N GLU A 37 -5.13 3.19 -17.82
CA GLU A 37 -6.37 2.84 -17.12
C GLU A 37 -6.09 2.22 -15.75
N SER A 38 -5.11 1.30 -15.67
CA SER A 38 -4.73 0.66 -14.41
C SER A 38 -4.16 1.67 -13.39
N PHE A 39 -3.28 2.58 -13.83
CA PHE A 39 -2.76 3.64 -12.97
C PHE A 39 -3.84 4.63 -12.55
N THR A 40 -4.75 5.00 -13.47
CA THR A 40 -5.87 5.89 -13.15
C THR A 40 -6.80 5.25 -12.11
N ALA A 41 -7.05 3.94 -12.22
CA ALA A 41 -7.84 3.19 -11.25
C ALA A 41 -7.18 3.16 -9.86
N ILE A 42 -5.86 2.96 -9.79
CA ILE A 42 -5.10 2.98 -8.54
C ILE A 42 -5.16 4.36 -7.88
N ILE A 43 -4.78 5.41 -8.62
CA ILE A 43 -4.76 6.79 -8.11
C ILE A 43 -6.17 7.20 -7.65
N GLY A 44 -7.18 6.98 -8.49
CA GLY A 44 -8.57 7.30 -8.17
C GLY A 44 -9.07 6.61 -6.89
N THR A 45 -8.72 5.33 -6.72
CA THR A 45 -9.08 4.54 -5.54
C THR A 45 -8.37 5.04 -4.29
N VAL A 46 -7.06 5.27 -4.36
CA VAL A 46 -6.27 5.74 -3.22
C VAL A 46 -6.74 7.13 -2.80
N LEU A 47 -7.00 8.05 -3.74
CA LEU A 47 -7.57 9.36 -3.46
C LEU A 47 -8.97 9.28 -2.85
N ALA A 48 -9.83 8.36 -3.33
CA ALA A 48 -11.13 8.12 -2.72
C ALA A 48 -10.99 7.64 -1.27
N GLY A 49 -10.04 6.73 -1.01
CA GLY A 49 -9.67 6.29 0.33
C GLY A 49 -9.18 7.44 1.19
N ILE A 50 -8.27 8.30 0.68
CA ILE A 50 -7.76 9.47 1.38
C ILE A 50 -8.90 10.44 1.75
N SER A 51 -9.80 10.70 0.82
CA SER A 51 -10.95 11.60 1.01
C SER A 51 -11.87 11.08 2.12
N LEU A 52 -12.32 9.82 2.01
CA LEU A 52 -13.22 9.22 2.99
C LEU A 52 -12.53 9.04 4.35
N GLY A 53 -11.26 8.66 4.36
CA GLY A 53 -10.47 8.45 5.56
C GLY A 53 -10.19 9.76 6.30
N SER A 54 -9.88 10.83 5.60
CA SER A 54 -9.71 12.17 6.20
C SER A 54 -11.03 12.67 6.82
N TRP A 55 -12.15 12.48 6.12
CA TRP A 55 -13.47 12.83 6.65
C TRP A 55 -13.85 11.99 7.88
N ALA A 56 -13.75 10.66 7.78
CA ALA A 56 -14.08 9.74 8.86
C ALA A 56 -13.15 9.93 10.07
N GLY A 57 -11.85 10.08 9.81
CA GLY A 57 -10.83 10.32 10.85
C GLY A 57 -11.04 11.63 11.59
N GLY A 58 -11.42 12.71 10.90
CA GLY A 58 -11.81 13.98 11.53
C GLY A 58 -13.05 13.82 12.40
N ARG A 59 -14.09 13.16 11.87
CA ARG A 59 -15.33 12.92 12.63
C ARG A 59 -15.10 12.03 13.86
N MET A 60 -14.24 11.02 13.76
CA MET A 60 -13.83 10.17 14.89
C MET A 60 -13.00 10.93 15.92
N ALA A 61 -12.18 11.90 15.49
CA ALA A 61 -11.40 12.73 16.38
C ALA A 61 -12.26 13.70 17.22
N ASP A 62 -13.49 13.99 16.77
CA ASP A 62 -14.46 14.79 17.53
C ASP A 62 -15.24 13.95 18.55
N THR A 63 -15.46 12.66 18.28
CA THR A 63 -16.28 11.78 19.12
C THR A 63 -15.48 10.94 20.12
N TYR A 64 -14.23 10.59 19.79
CA TYR A 64 -13.36 9.77 20.62
C TYR A 64 -12.02 10.48 20.86
N ASP A 65 -11.34 10.12 21.95
CA ASP A 65 -10.00 10.64 22.27
C ASP A 65 -9.00 10.28 21.14
N PRO A 66 -8.53 11.25 20.34
CA PRO A 66 -7.68 10.94 19.20
C PRO A 66 -6.34 10.33 19.62
N ALA A 67 -5.86 10.60 20.84
CA ALA A 67 -4.61 10.03 21.33
C ALA A 67 -4.70 8.49 21.43
N ARG A 68 -5.89 7.96 21.68
CA ARG A 68 -6.15 6.52 21.74
C ARG A 68 -6.48 5.89 20.39
N LEU A 69 -6.84 6.70 19.39
CA LEU A 69 -7.16 6.22 18.04
C LEU A 69 -5.93 6.06 17.13
N ILE A 70 -4.92 6.92 17.30
CA ILE A 70 -3.73 6.93 16.44
C ILE A 70 -2.97 5.60 16.47
N GLY A 71 -2.77 5.01 17.66
CA GLY A 71 -2.08 3.73 17.80
C GLY A 71 -2.77 2.58 17.05
N PRO A 72 -4.07 2.32 17.30
CA PRO A 72 -4.87 1.37 16.53
C PRO A 72 -4.92 1.67 15.03
N ALA A 73 -4.98 2.93 14.61
CA ALA A 73 -4.99 3.29 13.19
C ALA A 73 -3.67 2.89 12.49
N PHE A 74 -2.53 3.16 13.12
CA PHE A 74 -1.22 2.71 12.61
C PHE A 74 -1.08 1.19 12.61
N LEU A 75 -1.52 0.51 13.67
CA LEU A 75 -1.55 -0.95 13.75
C LEU A 75 -2.38 -1.55 12.61
N LEU A 76 -3.61 -1.09 12.47
CA LEU A 76 -4.53 -1.56 11.44
C LEU A 76 -4.01 -1.24 10.04
N GLY A 77 -3.48 -0.04 9.83
CA GLY A 77 -2.85 0.36 8.57
C GLY A 77 -1.66 -0.54 8.19
N GLY A 78 -0.81 -0.89 9.16
CA GLY A 78 0.32 -1.80 8.93
C GLY A 78 -0.10 -3.24 8.63
N ILE A 79 -1.12 -3.74 9.35
CA ILE A 79 -1.74 -5.05 9.08
C ILE A 79 -2.34 -5.10 7.67
N LEU A 80 -3.14 -4.10 7.31
CA LEU A 80 -3.77 -4.01 5.99
C LEU A 80 -2.73 -3.85 4.87
N ALA A 81 -1.65 -3.10 5.12
CA ALA A 81 -0.53 -2.98 4.19
C ALA A 81 0.12 -4.34 3.92
N MET A 82 0.41 -5.14 4.94
CA MET A 82 0.94 -6.51 4.77
C MET A 82 -0.05 -7.40 4.00
N LEU A 83 -1.33 -7.36 4.38
CA LEU A 83 -2.38 -8.16 3.76
C LEU A 83 -2.65 -7.81 2.30
N SER A 84 -2.26 -6.62 1.82
CA SER A 84 -2.47 -6.22 0.43
C SER A 84 -1.84 -7.20 -0.59
N GLY A 85 -0.66 -7.75 -0.30
CA GLY A 85 0.02 -8.73 -1.16
C GLY A 85 -0.77 -10.04 -1.31
N PRO A 86 -1.04 -10.78 -0.20
CA PRO A 86 -1.89 -11.97 -0.22
C PRO A 86 -3.28 -11.72 -0.80
N LEU A 87 -3.87 -10.56 -0.51
CA LEU A 87 -5.20 -10.20 -0.99
C LEU A 87 -5.23 -10.03 -2.51
N ILE A 88 -4.22 -9.37 -3.08
CA ILE A 88 -4.06 -9.27 -4.54
C ILE A 88 -3.82 -10.65 -5.16
N GLN A 89 -3.04 -11.54 -4.54
CA GLN A 89 -2.86 -12.90 -5.05
C GLN A 89 -4.15 -13.71 -5.10
N TRP A 90 -5.01 -13.51 -4.12
CA TRP A 90 -6.28 -14.24 -4.04
C TRP A 90 -7.35 -13.66 -4.97
N LEU A 91 -7.44 -12.33 -5.05
CA LEU A 91 -8.43 -11.61 -5.86
C LEU A 91 -8.00 -11.42 -7.33
N GLY A 92 -6.71 -11.45 -7.62
CA GLY A 92 -6.15 -11.17 -8.94
C GLY A 92 -6.52 -12.19 -10.02
N PRO A 93 -6.36 -13.52 -9.81
CA PRO A 93 -6.66 -14.54 -10.81
C PRO A 93 -8.06 -14.45 -11.44
N PRO A 94 -9.18 -14.30 -10.69
CA PRO A 94 -10.50 -14.19 -11.30
C PRO A 94 -10.73 -12.87 -12.05
N LEU A 95 -9.87 -11.85 -11.83
CA LEU A 95 -9.97 -10.53 -12.46
C LEU A 95 -8.97 -10.34 -13.62
N ARG A 96 -8.20 -11.38 -13.97
CA ARG A 96 -7.22 -11.36 -15.06
C ARG A 96 -7.85 -11.04 -16.42
N GLY A 97 -7.13 -10.23 -17.21
CA GLY A 97 -7.49 -9.92 -18.59
C GLY A 97 -8.71 -9.00 -18.77
N GLY A 98 -9.17 -8.39 -17.68
CA GLY A 98 -10.39 -7.60 -17.69
C GLY A 98 -10.19 -6.12 -18.00
N THR A 99 -11.24 -5.57 -18.60
CA THR A 99 -11.58 -4.16 -18.84
C THR A 99 -11.15 -3.22 -17.70
N SER A 100 -11.06 -1.93 -17.97
CA SER A 100 -10.71 -0.86 -17.00
C SER A 100 -11.41 -0.99 -15.63
N LEU A 101 -12.65 -1.52 -15.61
CA LEU A 101 -13.42 -1.79 -14.40
C LEU A 101 -12.74 -2.80 -13.45
N ASN A 102 -12.09 -3.85 -13.97
CA ASN A 102 -11.42 -4.85 -13.14
C ASN A 102 -10.24 -4.25 -12.37
N ALA A 103 -9.52 -3.29 -12.97
CA ALA A 103 -8.47 -2.56 -12.28
C ALA A 103 -9.05 -1.73 -11.12
N VAL A 104 -10.19 -1.07 -11.31
CA VAL A 104 -10.86 -0.31 -10.25
C VAL A 104 -11.32 -1.23 -9.13
N VAL A 105 -11.93 -2.37 -9.44
CA VAL A 105 -12.40 -3.33 -8.43
C VAL A 105 -11.23 -3.92 -7.65
N LEU A 106 -10.17 -4.36 -8.34
CA LEU A 106 -9.00 -4.95 -7.69
C LEU A 106 -8.27 -3.92 -6.81
N ALA A 107 -8.05 -2.70 -7.32
CA ALA A 107 -7.47 -1.61 -6.54
C ALA A 107 -8.35 -1.26 -5.34
N GLY A 108 -9.66 -1.17 -5.55
CA GLY A 108 -10.68 -0.90 -4.54
C GLY A 108 -10.62 -1.88 -3.39
N LEU A 109 -10.65 -3.17 -3.69
CA LEU A 109 -10.65 -4.22 -2.67
C LEU A 109 -9.32 -4.29 -1.90
N ALA A 110 -8.20 -4.00 -2.56
CA ALA A 110 -6.88 -4.18 -1.96
C ALA A 110 -6.31 -2.93 -1.26
N PHE A 111 -6.54 -1.74 -1.81
CA PHE A 111 -5.82 -0.52 -1.40
C PHE A 111 -6.72 0.59 -0.83
N PHE A 112 -8.04 0.53 -1.04
CA PHE A 112 -8.96 1.54 -0.53
C PHE A 112 -8.93 1.61 1.01
N VAL A 113 -9.10 0.47 1.67
CA VAL A 113 -9.18 0.40 3.14
C VAL A 113 -7.87 0.83 3.82
N PRO A 114 -6.66 0.34 3.43
CA PRO A 114 -5.43 0.82 4.04
C PRO A 114 -5.21 2.33 3.84
N ALA A 115 -5.50 2.86 2.65
CA ALA A 115 -5.41 4.30 2.39
C ALA A 115 -6.39 5.12 3.25
N MET A 116 -7.62 4.62 3.41
CA MET A 116 -8.65 5.22 4.26
C MET A 116 -8.20 5.26 5.73
N VAL A 117 -7.68 4.15 6.26
CA VAL A 117 -7.24 4.08 7.66
C VAL A 117 -6.06 5.03 7.91
N LEU A 118 -5.05 5.01 7.03
CA LEU A 118 -3.84 5.82 7.20
C LEU A 118 -4.10 7.32 7.03
N SER A 119 -4.99 7.72 6.12
CA SER A 119 -5.31 9.14 5.89
C SER A 119 -6.06 9.79 7.05
N GLY A 120 -6.84 9.00 7.81
CA GLY A 120 -7.52 9.45 9.01
C GLY A 120 -6.59 9.88 10.16
N ILE A 121 -5.31 9.51 10.12
CA ILE A 121 -4.32 9.85 11.16
C ILE A 121 -4.05 11.36 11.18
N THR A 122 -3.96 12.01 10.01
CA THR A 122 -3.65 13.44 9.90
C THR A 122 -4.65 14.33 10.64
N PRO A 123 -5.97 14.23 10.41
CA PRO A 123 -6.95 15.04 11.15
C PRO A 123 -6.98 14.69 12.65
N MET A 124 -6.76 13.44 13.06
CA MET A 124 -6.63 13.06 14.48
C MET A 124 -5.43 13.76 15.14
N VAL A 125 -4.28 13.80 14.47
CA VAL A 125 -3.09 14.51 14.96
C VAL A 125 -3.33 16.02 15.01
N ILE A 126 -3.96 16.60 13.98
CA ILE A 126 -4.33 18.02 13.96
C ILE A 126 -5.20 18.35 15.16
N LYS A 127 -6.25 17.56 15.43
CA LYS A 127 -7.14 17.76 16.59
C LYS A 127 -6.40 17.79 17.92
N LEU A 128 -5.41 16.92 18.13
CA LEU A 128 -4.59 16.91 19.35
C LEU A 128 -3.63 18.11 19.49
N ARG A 129 -3.37 18.83 18.41
CA ARG A 129 -2.43 19.96 18.37
C ARG A 129 -3.14 21.31 18.35
N LEU A 130 -4.43 21.35 18.03
CA LEU A 130 -5.25 22.54 18.25
C LEU A 130 -5.52 22.68 19.75
N ALA A 131 -4.80 23.60 20.40
CA ALA A 131 -5.10 24.05 21.75
C ALA A 131 -5.89 25.37 21.75
N ASP A 132 -5.65 26.21 20.74
CA ASP A 132 -6.27 27.53 20.60
C ASP A 132 -6.70 27.75 19.13
N LEU A 133 -7.78 28.50 18.94
CA LEU A 133 -8.34 28.81 17.63
C LEU A 133 -7.41 29.73 16.83
N ASP A 134 -6.70 30.63 17.51
CA ASP A 134 -5.78 31.60 16.88
C ASP A 134 -4.59 30.93 16.17
N ASP A 135 -4.16 29.76 16.64
CA ASP A 135 -3.05 29.00 16.06
C ASP A 135 -3.48 27.95 15.01
N THR A 136 -4.78 27.88 14.69
CA THR A 136 -5.35 26.83 13.81
C THR A 136 -4.66 26.80 12.45
N GLY A 137 -4.52 27.96 11.79
CA GLY A 137 -3.90 28.03 10.46
C GLY A 137 -2.44 27.57 10.48
N LYS A 138 -1.69 27.90 11.53
CA LYS A 138 -0.29 27.51 11.71
C LYS A 138 -0.15 26.00 11.94
N VAL A 139 -1.01 25.41 12.76
CA VAL A 139 -0.99 23.96 13.02
C VAL A 139 -1.37 23.19 11.77
N VAL A 140 -2.49 23.53 11.13
CA VAL A 140 -2.97 22.85 9.92
C VAL A 140 -1.97 22.99 8.77
N GLY A 141 -1.49 24.20 8.51
CA GLY A 141 -0.51 24.46 7.44
C GLY A 141 0.78 23.67 7.64
N ARG A 142 1.26 23.56 8.89
CA ARG A 142 2.47 22.80 9.17
C ARG A 142 2.26 21.29 9.08
N MET A 143 1.13 20.76 9.55
CA MET A 143 0.83 19.33 9.38
C MET A 143 0.66 18.97 7.90
N SER A 144 0.01 19.83 7.12
CA SER A 144 -0.09 19.69 5.67
C SER A 144 1.29 19.64 5.00
N ALA A 145 2.18 20.60 5.32
CA ALA A 145 3.53 20.64 4.77
C ALA A 145 4.34 19.36 5.07
N PHE A 146 4.30 18.87 6.32
CA PHE A 146 4.99 17.61 6.68
C PHE A 146 4.33 16.37 6.06
N GLY A 147 3.01 16.37 5.90
CA GLY A 147 2.29 15.31 5.18
C GLY A 147 2.70 15.26 3.72
N THR A 148 2.72 16.40 3.03
CA THR A 148 3.17 16.49 1.64
C THR A 148 4.66 16.13 1.49
N ALA A 149 5.52 16.58 2.40
CA ALA A 149 6.93 16.19 2.41
C ALA A 149 7.10 14.67 2.58
N GLY A 150 6.29 14.05 3.45
CA GLY A 150 6.22 12.60 3.62
C GLY A 150 5.78 11.89 2.35
N ALA A 151 4.71 12.36 1.71
CA ALA A 151 4.21 11.83 0.45
C ALA A 151 5.28 11.88 -0.66
N ILE A 152 5.97 13.02 -0.81
CA ILE A 152 7.07 13.19 -1.79
C ILE A 152 8.24 12.24 -1.48
N ALA A 153 8.63 12.14 -0.21
CA ALA A 153 9.67 11.21 0.19
C ALA A 153 9.27 9.76 -0.12
N GLY A 154 8.04 9.39 0.23
CA GLY A 154 7.47 8.06 -0.02
C GLY A 154 7.44 7.70 -1.49
N THR A 155 6.99 8.60 -2.37
CA THR A 155 6.96 8.34 -3.82
C THR A 155 8.36 8.16 -4.40
N PHE A 156 9.30 9.07 -4.10
CA PHE A 156 10.66 8.97 -4.66
C PHE A 156 11.46 7.80 -4.10
N ILE A 157 11.43 7.59 -2.79
CA ILE A 157 12.13 6.48 -2.14
C ILE A 157 11.56 5.15 -2.66
N THR A 158 10.24 5.04 -2.81
CA THR A 158 9.63 3.81 -3.33
C THR A 158 9.94 3.59 -4.80
N GLY A 159 9.65 4.59 -5.64
CA GLY A 159 9.77 4.49 -7.09
C GLY A 159 11.21 4.30 -7.57
N PHE A 160 12.19 4.93 -6.93
CA PHE A 160 13.59 4.84 -7.36
C PHE A 160 14.43 3.85 -6.58
N LEU A 161 14.21 3.68 -5.27
CA LEU A 161 15.07 2.83 -4.43
C LEU A 161 14.40 1.50 -4.10
N LEU A 162 13.21 1.48 -3.49
CA LEU A 162 12.65 0.23 -2.97
C LEU A 162 12.24 -0.72 -4.08
N VAL A 163 11.60 -0.23 -5.14
CA VAL A 163 11.19 -1.08 -6.28
C VAL A 163 12.40 -1.76 -6.93
N ALA A 164 13.49 -1.01 -7.09
CA ALA A 164 14.71 -1.50 -7.73
C ALA A 164 15.52 -2.44 -6.81
N ALA A 165 15.59 -2.15 -5.51
CA ALA A 165 16.43 -2.88 -4.57
C ALA A 165 15.75 -4.11 -3.96
N PHE A 166 14.43 -4.13 -3.83
CA PHE A 166 13.71 -5.16 -3.09
C PHE A 166 12.50 -5.73 -3.86
N PRO A 167 12.25 -7.06 -3.72
CA PRO A 167 10.97 -7.66 -4.07
C PRO A 167 9.80 -7.01 -3.33
N SER A 168 8.65 -6.89 -4.00
CA SER A 168 7.43 -6.25 -3.46
C SER A 168 7.03 -6.75 -2.07
N ARG A 169 7.15 -8.06 -1.81
CA ARG A 169 6.86 -8.67 -0.50
C ARG A 169 7.67 -8.05 0.65
N PHE A 170 8.95 -7.75 0.44
CA PHE A 170 9.81 -7.21 1.49
C PHE A 170 9.50 -5.74 1.74
N VAL A 171 9.10 -5.00 0.70
CA VAL A 171 8.61 -3.62 0.83
C VAL A 171 7.35 -3.58 1.69
N LEU A 172 6.38 -4.46 1.43
CA LEU A 172 5.14 -4.54 2.23
C LEU A 172 5.41 -4.97 3.67
N LEU A 173 6.27 -5.96 3.89
CA LEU A 173 6.65 -6.41 5.24
C LEU A 173 7.39 -5.30 6.01
N GLY A 174 8.32 -4.59 5.37
CA GLY A 174 9.04 -3.48 5.97
C GLY A 174 8.11 -2.32 6.32
N LEU A 175 7.26 -1.91 5.37
CA LEU A 175 6.29 -0.84 5.58
C LEU A 175 5.31 -1.19 6.71
N GLY A 176 4.70 -2.37 6.65
CA GLY A 176 3.78 -2.84 7.67
C GLY A 176 4.44 -2.93 9.03
N GLY A 177 5.68 -3.43 9.11
CA GLY A 177 6.46 -3.50 10.33
C GLY A 177 6.70 -2.13 10.96
N VAL A 178 7.10 -1.13 10.16
CA VAL A 178 7.28 0.26 10.63
C VAL A 178 5.95 0.82 11.16
N LEU A 179 4.85 0.65 10.42
CA LEU A 179 3.53 1.14 10.85
C LEU A 179 3.05 0.44 12.13
N ILE A 180 3.24 -0.86 12.25
CA ILE A 180 2.90 -1.64 13.46
C ILE A 180 3.72 -1.14 14.66
N LEU A 181 5.03 -0.96 14.51
CA LEU A 181 5.89 -0.45 15.58
C LEU A 181 5.46 0.95 16.04
N LEU A 182 5.10 1.83 15.11
CA LEU A 182 4.57 3.16 15.44
C LEU A 182 3.21 3.08 16.14
N GLY A 183 2.36 2.15 15.71
CA GLY A 183 1.07 1.91 16.34
C GLY A 183 1.20 1.40 17.78
N LEU A 184 2.11 0.44 18.02
CA LEU A 184 2.43 -0.05 19.37
C LEU A 184 3.03 1.06 20.24
N TRP A 185 4.00 1.81 19.71
CA TRP A 185 4.62 2.92 20.43
C TRP A 185 3.59 3.98 20.82
N SER A 186 2.73 4.39 19.88
CA SER A 186 1.66 5.35 20.14
C SER A 186 0.65 4.81 21.16
N ALA A 187 0.23 3.54 21.05
CA ALA A 187 -0.74 2.92 21.97
C ALA A 187 -0.20 2.78 23.40
N ILE A 188 1.09 2.47 23.56
CA ILE A 188 1.77 2.44 24.86
C ILE A 188 1.83 3.86 25.45
N SER A 189 2.20 4.85 24.64
CA SER A 189 2.32 6.24 25.08
C SER A 189 0.99 6.86 25.54
N SER A 190 -0.14 6.38 25.01
CA SER A 190 -1.49 6.85 25.34
C SER A 190 -2.19 6.00 26.41
N GLY A 191 -1.53 5.01 27.02
CA GLY A 191 -2.09 4.12 28.05
C GLY A 191 -3.11 3.10 27.53
N GLY A 192 -3.15 2.84 26.22
CA GLY A 192 -4.11 1.96 25.54
C GLY A 192 -3.77 0.46 25.61
N SER A 193 -3.51 -0.08 26.80
CA SER A 193 -2.96 -1.45 26.96
C SER A 193 -3.83 -2.58 26.40
N LYS A 194 -5.15 -2.39 26.25
CA LYS A 194 -6.10 -3.46 25.90
C LYS A 194 -6.06 -3.86 24.41
N VAL A 195 -5.51 -3.02 23.53
CA VAL A 195 -5.46 -3.28 22.07
C VAL A 195 -4.13 -3.92 21.64
N LEU A 196 -3.12 -3.92 22.51
CA LEU A 196 -1.76 -4.35 22.18
C LEU A 196 -1.67 -5.86 21.90
N LEU A 197 -2.19 -6.71 22.79
CA LEU A 197 -2.08 -8.18 22.66
C LEU A 197 -2.75 -8.76 21.39
N PRO A 198 -4.05 -8.49 21.14
CA PRO A 198 -4.70 -8.99 19.93
C PRO A 198 -4.11 -8.35 18.66
N GLY A 199 -3.73 -7.08 18.72
CA GLY A 199 -3.11 -6.38 17.58
C GLY A 199 -1.77 -7.00 17.16
N VAL A 200 -0.91 -7.37 18.13
CA VAL A 200 0.37 -8.03 17.85
C VAL A 200 0.17 -9.42 17.26
N LEU A 201 -0.77 -10.21 17.78
CA LEU A 201 -1.06 -11.54 17.23
C LEU A 201 -1.52 -11.47 15.77
N VAL A 202 -2.44 -10.55 15.46
CA VAL A 202 -2.89 -10.35 14.08
C VAL A 202 -1.74 -9.85 13.20
N ALA A 203 -0.93 -8.90 13.68
CA ALA A 203 0.25 -8.42 12.97
C ALA A 203 1.24 -9.55 12.64
N VAL A 204 1.53 -10.43 13.59
CA VAL A 204 2.41 -11.59 13.37
C VAL A 204 1.78 -12.56 12.37
N ALA A 205 0.47 -12.84 12.47
CA ALA A 205 -0.22 -13.71 11.53
C ALA A 205 -0.24 -13.12 10.10
N SER A 206 -0.50 -11.83 9.95
CA SER A 206 -0.46 -11.12 8.66
C SER A 206 0.95 -11.09 8.08
N GLY A 207 1.97 -10.86 8.90
CA GLY A 207 3.37 -10.92 8.50
C GLY A 207 3.77 -12.33 8.05
N ALA A 208 3.38 -13.36 8.79
CA ALA A 208 3.63 -14.76 8.43
C ALA A 208 2.95 -15.12 7.11
N LEU A 209 1.67 -14.76 6.92
CA LEU A 209 0.93 -15.00 5.68
C LEU A 209 1.62 -14.34 4.48
N THR A 210 2.05 -13.09 4.65
CA THR A 210 2.77 -12.34 3.60
C THR A 210 4.15 -12.93 3.30
N ALA A 211 4.80 -13.53 4.29
CA ALA A 211 6.08 -14.21 4.11
C ALA A 211 5.94 -15.59 3.44
N THR A 212 4.84 -16.32 3.67
CA THR A 212 4.57 -17.64 3.05
C THR A 212 4.03 -17.52 1.63
N VAL A 213 3.53 -16.34 1.26
CA VAL A 213 3.15 -16.03 -0.10
C VAL A 213 4.39 -16.17 -1.02
N SER A 214 4.39 -17.22 -1.83
CA SER A 214 5.31 -17.39 -2.95
C SER A 214 5.18 -16.17 -3.87
N GLY A 215 6.30 -15.64 -4.37
CA GLY A 215 6.28 -14.45 -5.22
C GLY A 215 5.19 -14.56 -6.29
N ILE A 216 4.40 -13.51 -6.48
CA ILE A 216 3.32 -13.43 -7.49
C ILE A 216 3.86 -13.79 -8.88
N CYS A 217 5.17 -13.63 -9.04
CA CYS A 217 5.93 -13.82 -10.26
C CYS A 217 6.97 -14.93 -10.14
N GLN A 218 7.25 -15.64 -11.25
CA GLN A 218 8.40 -16.57 -11.33
C GLN A 218 9.72 -15.82 -11.16
N ILE A 219 9.90 -14.71 -11.89
CA ILE A 219 11.09 -13.84 -11.77
C ILE A 219 10.62 -12.38 -11.69
N GLU A 220 10.89 -11.73 -10.56
CA GLU A 220 10.58 -10.31 -10.36
C GLU A 220 11.83 -9.48 -10.70
N SER A 221 11.81 -8.77 -11.83
CA SER A 221 12.86 -7.80 -12.18
C SER A 221 12.54 -6.42 -11.59
N ALA A 222 13.45 -5.45 -11.79
CA ALA A 222 13.24 -4.07 -11.37
C ALA A 222 12.07 -3.38 -12.11
N TYR A 223 11.71 -3.86 -13.30
CA TYR A 223 10.75 -3.19 -14.18
C TYR A 223 9.49 -4.02 -14.47
N SER A 224 9.61 -5.35 -14.50
CA SER A 224 8.53 -6.24 -14.89
C SER A 224 8.54 -7.57 -14.13
N CYS A 225 7.36 -8.14 -13.96
CA CYS A 225 7.16 -9.54 -13.63
C CYS A 225 7.33 -10.40 -14.88
N ILE A 226 8.34 -11.27 -14.87
CA ILE A 226 8.65 -12.20 -15.97
C ILE A 226 8.09 -13.58 -15.64
N GLU A 227 7.27 -14.12 -16.54
CA GLU A 227 6.69 -15.46 -16.47
C GLU A 227 6.90 -16.20 -17.79
N VAL A 228 7.33 -17.46 -17.73
CA VAL A 228 7.40 -18.33 -18.92
C VAL A 228 6.26 -19.33 -18.85
N VAL A 229 5.32 -19.22 -19.79
CA VAL A 229 4.12 -20.07 -19.88
C VAL A 229 4.27 -21.05 -21.04
N GLU A 230 3.85 -22.29 -20.83
CA GLU A 230 3.75 -23.27 -21.91
C GLU A 230 2.52 -22.95 -22.77
N ALA A 231 2.75 -22.54 -24.02
CA ALA A 231 1.67 -22.22 -24.95
C ALA A 231 1.28 -23.43 -25.82
N SER A 232 2.20 -24.38 -26.03
CA SER A 232 1.96 -25.67 -26.67
C SER A 232 2.97 -26.72 -26.14
N GLN A 233 2.93 -27.96 -26.65
CA GLN A 233 3.85 -29.02 -26.23
C GLN A 233 5.34 -28.64 -26.46
N THR A 234 5.62 -27.81 -27.45
CA THR A 234 6.97 -27.36 -27.82
C THR A 234 7.14 -25.84 -27.69
N GLY A 235 6.05 -25.09 -27.66
CA GLY A 235 6.04 -23.62 -27.57
C GLY A 235 6.15 -23.09 -26.15
N ARG A 236 7.12 -22.20 -25.93
CA ARG A 236 7.30 -21.41 -24.71
C ARG A 236 7.00 -19.94 -25.00
N LEU A 237 6.20 -19.32 -24.15
CA LEU A 237 5.81 -17.93 -24.26
C LEU A 237 6.34 -17.14 -23.06
N LEU A 238 7.08 -16.06 -23.32
CA LEU A 238 7.54 -15.11 -22.33
C LEU A 238 6.47 -14.04 -22.14
N LEU A 239 5.90 -13.96 -20.95
CA LEU A 239 5.06 -12.87 -20.50
C LEU A 239 5.89 -11.91 -19.65
N MET A 240 5.75 -10.62 -19.91
CA MET A 240 6.19 -9.56 -18.99
C MET A 240 4.96 -8.73 -18.62
N ASP A 241 4.63 -8.68 -17.32
CA ASP A 241 3.44 -7.98 -16.81
C ASP A 241 2.14 -8.32 -17.55
N SER A 242 1.92 -9.62 -17.82
CA SER A 242 0.80 -10.19 -18.60
C SER A 242 0.79 -9.89 -20.10
N VAL A 243 1.80 -9.20 -20.63
CA VAL A 243 1.95 -8.92 -22.08
C VAL A 243 2.87 -9.96 -22.73
N ARG A 244 2.48 -10.46 -23.91
CA ARG A 244 3.29 -11.38 -24.72
C ARG A 244 4.51 -10.62 -25.25
N HIS A 245 5.70 -11.03 -24.82
CA HIS A 245 6.96 -10.40 -25.24
C HIS A 245 7.76 -11.24 -26.23
N SER A 246 7.70 -12.57 -26.12
CA SER A 246 8.31 -13.46 -27.11
C SER A 246 7.68 -14.85 -27.09
N PHE A 247 7.68 -15.51 -28.22
CA PHE A 247 7.38 -16.94 -28.35
C PHE A 247 8.58 -17.67 -28.94
N VAL A 248 8.91 -18.83 -28.38
CA VAL A 248 9.97 -19.72 -28.89
C VAL A 248 9.42 -21.14 -28.97
N ASP A 249 9.47 -21.75 -30.14
CA ASP A 249 9.23 -23.18 -30.30
C ASP A 249 10.55 -23.94 -30.08
N ILE A 250 10.58 -24.84 -29.09
CA ILE A 250 11.75 -25.65 -28.73
C ILE A 250 12.07 -26.68 -29.83
N ALA A 251 11.07 -27.13 -30.59
CA ALA A 251 11.25 -28.10 -31.67
C ALA A 251 11.63 -27.43 -33.00
N ASP A 252 11.23 -26.18 -33.22
CA ASP A 252 11.58 -25.41 -34.41
C ASP A 252 12.05 -23.98 -34.06
N PRO A 253 13.36 -23.75 -33.90
CA PRO A 253 13.90 -22.43 -33.58
C PRO A 253 13.73 -21.39 -34.70
N THR A 254 13.25 -21.77 -35.89
CA THR A 254 12.95 -20.83 -36.99
C THR A 254 11.50 -20.38 -37.02
N HIS A 255 10.62 -20.98 -36.22
CA HIS A 255 9.22 -20.57 -36.11
C HIS A 255 9.09 -19.29 -35.29
N LEU A 256 8.86 -18.17 -35.99
CA LEU A 256 8.68 -16.84 -35.39
C LEU A 256 7.19 -16.49 -35.32
N GLU A 257 6.59 -16.63 -34.15
CA GLU A 257 5.27 -16.08 -33.84
C GLU A 257 5.43 -14.76 -33.05
N PHE A 258 5.33 -13.64 -33.74
CA PHE A 258 5.19 -12.32 -33.14
C PHE A 258 3.85 -11.74 -33.58
N ARG A 259 2.92 -11.52 -32.65
CA ARG A 259 1.64 -10.86 -32.92
C ARG A 259 1.30 -9.90 -31.81
#